data_AF-A0A7S2L284-F1
#
_entry.id   AF-A0A7S2L284-F1
#
_cell.length_a   1.000
_cell.length_b   1.000
_cell.length_c   1.000
_cell.angle_alpha   90.00
_cell.angle_beta   90.00
_cell.angle_gamma   90.00
#
_symmetry.space_group_name_H-M   'P 1'
#
loop_
_entity.id
_entity.type
_entity.pdbx_description
1 polymer ?
#
loop_
_entity_poly.entity_id
_entity_poly.type
_entity_poly.pdbx_seq_one_letter_code
_entity_poly.pdbx_strand_id
1 'polypeptide(L)'
;PEWFQQTYEVDAAHYEDELAEVLRRDFGAERLWVYHGVNRDSGLRLREPQFHGSEGFEIVRNATLWDTLAECRVVKDDDEVEVLQFVNDVSSDGHVAVMRGVRPSTPEYVSEAEFRHFAFLRGCAR
;
A
#
# COMPACT_ATOMS: atom_id res chain seq x y z
N PRO A 1 -6.15 -12.35 -17.79
CA PRO A 1 -4.92 -12.79 -17.11
C PRO A 1 -3.65 -12.15 -17.69
N GLU A 2 -3.39 -12.31 -19.00
CA GLU A 2 -2.18 -11.81 -19.67
C GLU A 2 -1.94 -10.31 -19.49
N TRP A 3 -2.99 -9.49 -19.65
CA TRP A 3 -2.87 -8.04 -19.43
C TRP A 3 -2.37 -7.69 -18.01
N PHE A 4 -2.90 -8.36 -16.99
CA PHE A 4 -2.51 -8.12 -15.59
C PHE A 4 -1.09 -8.60 -15.32
N GLN A 5 -0.71 -9.75 -15.89
CA GLN A 5 0.63 -10.29 -15.77
C GLN A 5 1.67 -9.32 -16.33
N GLN A 6 1.43 -8.79 -17.53
CA GLN A 6 2.32 -7.82 -18.15
C GLN A 6 2.33 -6.47 -17.43
N THR A 7 1.16 -5.99 -17.00
CA THR A 7 1.02 -4.66 -16.39
C THR A 7 1.67 -4.59 -15.00
N TYR A 8 1.58 -5.67 -14.22
CA TYR A 8 2.16 -5.74 -12.87
C TYR A 8 3.49 -6.48 -12.82
N GLU A 9 4.01 -6.89 -13.99
CA GLU A 9 5.32 -7.57 -14.13
C GLU A 9 5.49 -8.79 -13.21
N VAL A 10 4.42 -9.59 -13.07
CA VAL A 10 4.41 -10.81 -12.24
C VAL A 10 4.65 -12.07 -13.09
N ASP A 11 5.17 -13.14 -12.49
CA ASP A 11 5.47 -14.39 -13.19
C ASP A 11 4.21 -15.10 -13.73
N ALA A 12 3.08 -14.97 -13.04
CA ALA A 12 1.81 -15.57 -13.43
C ALA A 12 0.62 -14.78 -12.86
N ALA A 13 -0.52 -14.82 -13.56
CA ALA A 13 -1.78 -14.25 -13.12
C ALA A 13 -2.92 -15.25 -13.28
N HIS A 14 -3.70 -15.46 -12.21
CA HIS A 14 -4.83 -16.40 -12.15
C HIS A 14 -6.08 -15.70 -11.59
N TYR A 15 -7.24 -16.29 -11.79
CA TYR A 15 -8.46 -15.79 -11.15
C TYR A 15 -8.50 -16.17 -9.67
N GLU A 16 -9.26 -15.43 -8.88
CA GLU A 16 -9.33 -15.61 -7.41
C GLU A 16 -9.93 -16.96 -7.02
N ASP A 17 -10.91 -17.45 -7.79
CA ASP A 17 -11.55 -18.75 -7.59
C ASP A 17 -10.62 -19.95 -7.90
N GLU A 18 -9.53 -19.71 -8.61
CA GLU A 18 -8.49 -20.70 -8.92
C GLU A 18 -7.37 -20.76 -7.85
N LEU A 19 -7.35 -19.82 -6.89
CA LEU A 19 -6.22 -19.62 -5.97
C LEU A 19 -5.83 -20.89 -5.21
N ALA A 20 -6.81 -21.61 -4.65
CA ALA A 20 -6.55 -22.83 -3.87
C ALA A 20 -6.04 -23.99 -4.74
N GLU A 21 -6.44 -24.05 -6.01
CA GLU A 21 -5.93 -25.06 -6.96
C GLU A 21 -4.49 -24.72 -7.33
N VAL A 22 -4.22 -23.48 -7.72
CA VAL A 22 -2.90 -22.98 -8.14
C VAL A 22 -1.87 -23.18 -7.02
N LEU A 23 -2.19 -22.79 -5.78
CA LEU A 23 -1.29 -22.97 -4.63
C LEU A 23 -0.89 -24.44 -4.41
N ARG A 24 -1.80 -25.39 -4.63
CA ARG A 24 -1.51 -26.82 -4.49
C ARG A 24 -0.78 -27.39 -5.69
N ARG A 25 -1.28 -27.09 -6.89
CA ARG A 25 -0.80 -27.66 -8.16
C ARG A 25 0.61 -27.18 -8.50
N ASP A 26 0.84 -25.87 -8.40
CA ASP A 26 2.04 -25.23 -8.93
C ASP A 26 3.12 -25.06 -7.86
N PHE A 27 2.72 -24.91 -6.58
CA PHE A 27 3.64 -24.68 -5.46
C PHE A 27 3.69 -25.81 -4.44
N GLY A 28 2.80 -26.82 -4.52
CA GLY A 28 2.73 -27.88 -3.52
C GLY A 28 2.48 -27.35 -2.10
N ALA A 29 1.81 -26.21 -1.97
CA ALA A 29 1.70 -25.51 -0.69
C ALA A 29 0.80 -26.28 0.28
N GLU A 30 1.35 -26.65 1.44
CA GLU A 30 0.58 -27.20 2.57
C GLU A 30 0.40 -26.16 3.69
N ARG A 31 1.33 -25.20 3.78
CA ARG A 31 1.41 -24.17 4.81
C ARG A 31 1.40 -22.78 4.19
N LEU A 32 0.55 -21.89 4.72
CA LEU A 32 0.45 -20.50 4.28
C LEU A 32 0.81 -19.55 5.42
N TRP A 33 1.80 -18.69 5.18
CA TRP A 33 2.17 -17.63 6.10
C TRP A 33 1.29 -16.42 5.83
N VAL A 34 0.57 -15.97 6.86
CA VAL A 34 -0.34 -14.82 6.74
C VAL A 34 0.22 -13.61 7.45
N TYR A 35 -0.06 -12.42 6.91
CA TYR A 35 0.41 -11.16 7.48
C TYR A 35 -0.32 -10.89 8.81
N HIS A 36 0.30 -11.31 9.91
CA HIS A 36 -0.34 -11.38 11.23
C HIS A 36 0.46 -10.59 12.28
N GLY A 37 0.05 -9.35 12.55
CA GLY A 37 0.60 -8.53 13.62
C GLY A 37 -0.29 -7.33 13.98
N VAL A 38 0.19 -6.50 14.91
CA VAL A 38 -0.54 -5.34 15.44
C VAL A 38 0.19 -4.07 15.03
N ASN A 39 -0.51 -3.16 14.36
CA ASN A 39 0.02 -1.84 14.05
C ASN A 39 0.22 -1.07 15.37
N ARG A 40 1.45 -0.59 15.62
CA ARG A 40 1.81 0.04 16.90
C ARG A 40 1.18 1.41 17.11
N ASP A 41 0.82 2.12 16.03
CA ASP A 41 0.23 3.46 16.10
C ASP A 41 -1.28 3.41 16.41
N SER A 42 -2.00 2.51 15.73
CA SER A 42 -3.46 2.38 15.84
C SER A 42 -3.92 1.30 16.82
N GLY A 43 -3.04 0.37 17.20
CA GLY A 43 -3.39 -0.82 17.98
C GLY A 43 -4.25 -1.84 17.20
N LEU A 44 -4.49 -1.60 15.90
CA LEU A 44 -5.34 -2.44 15.08
C LEU A 44 -4.56 -3.62 14.48
N ARG A 45 -5.28 -4.73 14.29
CA ARG A 45 -4.82 -5.90 13.54
C ARG A 45 -5.55 -5.93 12.21
N LEU A 46 -4.81 -6.25 11.14
CA LEU A 46 -5.42 -6.42 9.82
C LEU A 46 -6.27 -7.69 9.77
N ARG A 47 -7.30 -7.65 8.93
CA ARG A 47 -8.13 -8.82 8.65
C ARG A 47 -7.27 -9.89 7.97
N GLU A 48 -7.31 -11.12 8.49
CA GLU A 48 -6.62 -12.24 7.86
C GLU A 48 -7.21 -12.51 6.47
N PRO A 49 -6.36 -12.80 5.45
CA PRO A 49 -6.84 -13.21 4.14
C PRO A 49 -7.70 -14.47 4.24
N GLN A 50 -8.81 -14.48 3.51
CA GLN A 50 -9.72 -15.62 3.41
C GLN A 50 -10.06 -15.82 1.95
N PHE A 51 -10.06 -17.07 1.49
CA PHE A 51 -10.42 -17.46 0.13
C PHE A 51 -11.05 -18.85 0.14
N HIS A 52 -11.78 -19.19 -0.93
CA HIS A 52 -12.41 -20.50 -1.06
C HIS A 52 -11.38 -21.63 -1.08
N GLY A 53 -11.52 -22.66 -0.23
CA GLY A 53 -10.57 -23.77 -0.15
C GLY A 53 -9.37 -23.54 0.77
N SER A 54 -9.33 -22.41 1.48
CA SER A 54 -8.27 -22.05 2.45
C SER A 54 -8.23 -22.97 3.68
N GLU A 55 -9.35 -23.61 4.02
CA GLU A 55 -9.47 -24.61 5.09
C GLU A 55 -8.61 -25.85 4.88
N GLY A 56 -8.19 -26.12 3.64
CA GLY A 56 -7.30 -27.23 3.30
C GLY A 56 -5.82 -26.90 3.43
N PHE A 57 -5.45 -25.78 4.04
CA PHE A 57 -4.06 -25.38 4.29
C PHE A 57 -3.83 -25.13 5.79
N GLU A 58 -2.63 -25.44 6.27
CA GLU A 58 -2.20 -25.03 7.60
C GLU A 58 -1.81 -23.54 7.57
N ILE A 59 -2.56 -22.72 8.31
CA ILE A 59 -2.33 -21.28 8.37
C ILE A 59 -1.37 -20.93 9.51
N VAL A 60 -0.19 -20.42 9.15
CA VAL A 60 0.87 -20.02 10.08
C VAL A 60 0.62 -18.58 10.55
N ARG A 61 0.17 -18.45 11.80
CA ARG A 61 -0.14 -17.17 12.46
C ARG A 61 0.93 -16.79 13.47
N ASN A 62 2.08 -16.32 12.98
CA ASN A 62 3.12 -15.78 13.83
C ASN A 62 3.58 -14.41 13.30
N ALA A 63 4.42 -13.73 14.08
CA ALA A 63 4.88 -12.39 13.75
C ALA A 63 5.95 -12.36 12.65
N THR A 64 6.51 -13.50 12.22
CA THR A 64 7.68 -13.51 11.33
C THR A 64 7.43 -12.77 10.02
N LEU A 65 6.31 -13.03 9.34
CA LEU A 65 5.98 -12.33 8.09
C LEU A 65 5.68 -10.85 8.35
N TRP A 66 5.02 -10.54 9.47
CA TRP A 66 4.75 -9.17 9.89
C TRP A 66 6.04 -8.38 10.14
N ASP A 67 6.91 -8.90 11.00
CA ASP A 67 8.16 -8.28 11.40
C ASP A 67 9.10 -8.15 10.20
N THR A 68 9.23 -9.19 9.37
CA THR A 68 10.10 -9.15 8.19
C THR A 68 9.67 -8.06 7.20
N LEU A 69 8.38 -8.01 6.84
CA LEU A 69 7.89 -6.98 5.92
C LEU A 69 7.90 -5.59 6.55
N ALA A 70 7.69 -5.47 7.86
CA ALA A 70 7.82 -4.20 8.57
C ALA A 70 9.26 -3.67 8.48
N GLU A 71 10.26 -4.52 8.70
CA GLU A 71 11.68 -4.16 8.56
C GLU A 71 12.03 -3.80 7.11
N CYS A 72 11.55 -4.55 6.13
CA CYS A 72 11.74 -4.20 4.71
C CYS A 72 11.20 -2.79 4.40
N ARG A 73 10.05 -2.41 4.95
CA ARG A 73 9.45 -1.07 4.75
C ARG A 73 10.20 0.06 5.46
N VAL A 74 11.14 -0.23 6.36
CA VAL A 74 11.94 0.80 7.04
C VAL A 74 12.98 1.38 6.08
N VAL A 75 13.62 0.52 5.29
CA VAL A 75 14.66 0.90 4.32
C VAL A 75 14.00 1.07 2.96
N LYS A 76 14.17 2.24 2.34
CA LYS A 76 13.55 2.54 1.04
C LYS A 76 14.55 2.22 -0.05
N ASP A 77 14.09 1.59 -1.13
CA ASP A 77 14.88 1.50 -2.34
C ASP A 77 14.91 2.82 -3.12
N ASP A 78 15.72 2.87 -4.18
CA ASP A 78 15.92 4.10 -4.96
C ASP A 78 14.64 4.56 -5.66
N ASP A 79 13.81 3.63 -6.13
CA ASP A 79 12.54 3.92 -6.81
C ASP A 79 11.51 4.47 -5.81
N GLU A 80 11.41 3.88 -4.62
CA GLU A 80 10.60 4.39 -3.51
C GLU A 80 11.04 5.80 -3.08
N VAL A 81 12.36 6.04 -3.03
CA VAL A 81 12.91 7.37 -2.72
C VAL A 81 12.54 8.39 -3.80
N GLU A 82 12.59 8.02 -5.09
CA GLU A 82 12.19 8.91 -6.18
C GLU A 82 10.71 9.32 -6.05
N VAL A 83 9.82 8.37 -5.76
CA VAL A 83 8.40 8.67 -5.51
C VAL A 83 8.23 9.58 -4.30
N LEU A 84 8.96 9.34 -3.20
CA LEU A 84 8.91 10.20 -2.01
C LEU A 84 9.43 11.61 -2.29
N GLN A 85 10.46 11.76 -3.12
CA GLN A 85 10.98 13.06 -3.55
C GLN A 85 9.92 13.80 -4.36
N PHE A 86 9.32 13.16 -5.36
CA PHE A 86 8.23 13.74 -6.15
C PHE A 86 7.08 14.26 -5.27
N VAL A 87 6.62 13.45 -4.31
CA VAL A 87 5.55 13.86 -3.38
C VAL A 87 5.98 15.04 -2.51
N ASN A 88 7.23 15.07 -2.04
CA ASN A 88 7.75 16.19 -1.26
C ASN A 88 7.86 17.47 -2.08
N ASP A 89 8.29 17.39 -3.34
CA ASP A 89 8.41 18.55 -4.23
C ASP A 89 7.03 19.17 -4.47
N VAL A 90 6.04 18.34 -4.85
CA VAL A 90 4.65 18.79 -5.05
C VAL A 90 4.07 19.39 -3.77
N SER A 91 4.30 18.75 -2.62
CA SER A 91 3.79 19.22 -1.32
C SER A 91 4.46 20.53 -0.88
N SER A 92 5.76 20.67 -1.09
CA SER A 92 6.52 21.89 -0.74
C SER A 92 6.02 23.08 -1.55
N ASP A 93 5.86 22.88 -2.86
CA ASP A 93 5.25 23.85 -3.75
C ASP A 93 3.80 24.19 -3.35
N GLY A 94 3.03 23.20 -2.90
CA GLY A 94 1.67 23.40 -2.40
C GLY A 94 1.64 24.25 -1.14
N HIS A 95 2.58 24.04 -0.22
CA HIS A 95 2.75 24.92 0.95
C HIS A 95 3.12 26.35 0.54
N VAL A 96 3.98 26.53 -0.47
CA VAL A 96 4.31 27.87 -1.00
C VAL A 96 3.06 28.55 -1.58
N ALA A 97 2.21 27.82 -2.32
CA ALA A 97 0.96 28.35 -2.84
C ALA A 97 0.02 28.82 -1.71
N VAL A 98 -0.17 27.99 -0.68
CA VAL A 98 -0.95 28.34 0.52
C VAL A 98 -0.40 29.61 1.18
N MET A 99 0.91 29.68 1.44
CA MET A 99 1.53 30.83 2.10
C MET A 99 1.35 32.13 1.30
N ARG A 100 1.33 32.06 -0.03
CA ARG A 100 1.06 33.22 -0.90
C ARG A 100 -0.42 33.61 -0.93
N GLY A 101 -1.33 32.66 -0.71
CA GLY A 101 -2.77 32.86 -0.78
C GLY A 101 -3.42 33.35 0.52
N VAL A 102 -2.84 33.03 1.67
CA VAL A 102 -3.39 33.39 3.00
C VAL A 102 -3.42 34.91 3.20
N ARG A 103 -4.52 35.40 3.78
CA ARG A 103 -4.75 36.80 4.17
C ARG A 103 -5.29 36.86 5.61
N PRO A 104 -5.27 38.04 6.26
CA PRO A 104 -5.98 38.21 7.52
C PRO A 104 -7.43 37.74 7.40
N SER A 105 -7.89 36.96 8.38
CA SER A 105 -9.22 36.35 8.42
C SER A 105 -9.51 35.26 7.38
N THR A 106 -8.49 34.72 6.68
CA THR A 106 -8.65 33.49 5.89
C THR A 106 -8.96 32.31 6.84
N PRO A 107 -10.10 31.61 6.68
CA PRO A 107 -10.39 30.40 7.45
C PRO A 107 -9.43 29.27 7.11
N GLU A 108 -9.04 28.46 8.10
CA GLU A 108 -8.07 27.37 7.95
C GLU A 108 -8.42 26.38 6.84
N TYR A 109 -9.71 26.03 6.71
CA TYR A 109 -10.17 25.09 5.69
C TYR A 109 -9.98 25.60 4.25
N VAL A 110 -9.87 26.92 4.04
CA VAL A 110 -9.58 27.48 2.71
C VAL A 110 -8.13 27.18 2.32
N SER A 111 -7.20 27.28 3.27
CA SER A 111 -5.80 26.90 3.08
C SER A 111 -5.65 25.39 2.85
N GLU A 112 -6.40 24.56 3.57
CA GLU A 112 -6.45 23.12 3.34
C GLU A 112 -6.97 22.79 1.93
N ALA A 113 -8.05 23.47 1.50
CA ALA A 113 -8.61 23.29 0.17
C ALA A 113 -7.63 23.70 -0.93
N GLU A 114 -6.95 24.83 -0.78
CA GLU A 114 -5.91 25.29 -1.71
C GLU A 114 -4.78 24.26 -1.85
N PHE A 115 -4.26 23.77 -0.72
CA PHE A 115 -3.21 22.74 -0.71
C PHE A 115 -3.64 21.48 -1.45
N ARG A 116 -4.84 20.96 -1.13
CA ARG A 116 -5.37 19.74 -1.76
C ARG A 116 -5.62 19.93 -3.25
N HIS A 117 -6.18 21.05 -3.63
CA HIS A 117 -6.42 21.39 -5.03
C HIS A 117 -5.09 21.41 -5.81
N PHE A 118 -4.08 22.05 -5.24
CA PHE A 118 -2.74 22.13 -5.81
C PHE A 118 -2.10 20.76 -6.01
N ALA A 119 -2.11 19.92 -4.97
CA ALA A 119 -1.55 18.57 -5.02
C ALA A 119 -2.30 17.68 -6.04
N PHE A 120 -3.63 17.75 -6.06
CA PHE A 120 -4.48 16.96 -6.96
C PHE A 120 -4.18 17.24 -8.43
N LEU A 121 -4.06 18.52 -8.82
CA LEU A 121 -3.76 18.92 -10.20
C LEU A 121 -2.37 18.45 -10.68
N ARG A 122 -1.50 18.04 -9.75
CA ARG A 122 -0.13 17.59 -10.02
C ARG A 122 0.05 16.09 -9.87
N GLY A 123 -1.05 15.32 -9.84
CA GLY A 123 -1.00 13.86 -9.79
C GLY A 123 -0.86 13.29 -8.38
N CYS A 124 -0.76 14.12 -7.34
CA CYS A 124 -0.91 13.70 -5.94
C CYS A 124 -2.40 13.63 -5.55
N ALA A 125 -3.17 12.88 -6.34
CA ALA A 125 -4.56 12.57 -6.04
C ALA A 125 -4.63 11.49 -4.96
N ARG A 126 -5.53 11.68 -3.99
CA ARG A 126 -5.88 10.65 -3.01
C ARG A 126 -7.20 10.01 -3.39
#